data_AF-A0A524G7R9-F1
#
_entry.id   AF-A0A524G7R9-F1
#
_cell.length_a   1.000
_cell.length_b   1.000
_cell.length_c   1.000
_cell.angle_alpha   90.00
_cell.angle_beta   90.00
_cell.angle_gamma   90.00
#
_symmetry.space_group_name_H-M   'P 1'
#
loop_
_entity.id
_entity.type
_entity.pdbx_description
1 polymer ?
#
loop_
_entity_poly.entity_id
_entity_poly.type
_entity_poly.pdbx_seq_one_letter_code
_entity_poly.pdbx_strand_id
1 'polypeptide(L)'
;MARDLDEVMRFLENYTLTWHHWLLILSLLKLGGSGTKAQVMPVYRKEGFSPHAIDNVFATDIEDLGEAIEVDGGIHNLSDNSTLFLTNDLRFQKFIKKHIKSVVSTFKTRTRK
;
A
#
# COMPACT_ATOMS: atom_id res chain seq x y z
N MET A 1 12.57 -2.88 -12.87
CA MET A 1 12.87 -3.90 -11.86
C MET A 1 12.00 -3.58 -10.66
N ALA A 2 11.28 -4.57 -10.12
CA ALA A 2 10.57 -4.40 -8.86
C ALA A 2 11.59 -4.22 -7.72
N ARG A 3 11.29 -3.39 -6.73
CA ARG A 3 12.15 -3.19 -5.57
C ARG A 3 12.18 -4.45 -4.71
N ASP A 4 13.35 -4.79 -4.19
CA ASP A 4 13.45 -5.90 -3.24
C ASP A 4 12.83 -5.52 -1.88
N LEU A 5 12.56 -6.53 -1.06
CA LEU A 5 11.88 -6.29 0.22
C LEU A 5 12.67 -5.40 1.19
N ASP A 6 14.01 -5.42 1.14
CA ASP A 6 14.85 -4.60 2.01
C ASP A 6 14.84 -3.13 1.56
N GLU A 7 14.82 -2.87 0.26
CA GLU A 7 14.61 -1.57 -0.36
C GLU A 7 13.23 -1.01 -0.04
N VAL A 8 12.19 -1.84 -0.13
CA VAL A 8 10.80 -1.45 0.20
C VAL A 8 10.69 -1.06 1.68
N MET A 9 11.27 -1.85 2.58
CA MET A 9 11.28 -1.53 4.01
C MET A 9 11.96 -0.18 4.28
N ARG A 10 13.15 0.06 3.71
CA ARG A 10 13.86 1.36 3.84
C ARG A 10 13.06 2.52 3.26
N PHE A 11 12.41 2.31 2.12
CA PHE A 11 11.55 3.31 1.50
C PHE A 11 10.38 3.68 2.42
N LEU A 12 9.72 2.69 3.01
CA LEU A 12 8.58 2.86 3.90
C LEU A 12 8.93 3.51 5.25
N GLU A 13 10.21 3.60 5.64
CA GLU A 13 10.62 4.31 6.86
C GLU A 13 10.37 5.82 6.76
N ASN A 14 10.37 6.40 5.56
CA ASN A 14 10.03 7.80 5.35
C ASN A 14 8.51 7.99 5.16
N TYR A 15 7.78 7.95 6.28
CA TYR A 15 6.30 7.97 6.26
C TYR A 15 5.67 9.19 5.61
N THR A 16 6.37 10.33 5.58
CA THR A 16 5.84 11.56 4.97
C THR A 16 5.81 11.45 3.46
N LEU A 17 6.81 10.78 2.86
CA LEU A 17 6.87 10.55 1.43
C LEU A 17 6.00 9.35 1.02
N THR A 18 5.96 8.29 1.84
CA THR A 18 5.33 7.00 1.51
C THR A 18 3.93 6.83 2.07
N TRP A 19 3.27 7.92 2.46
CA TRP A 19 1.96 7.84 3.10
C TRP A 19 0.94 7.09 2.22
N HIS A 20 0.92 7.32 0.90
CA HIS A 20 0.00 6.62 0.00
C HIS A 20 0.30 5.11 -0.11
N HIS A 21 1.57 4.69 -0.12
CA HIS A 21 1.93 3.26 -0.02
C HIS A 21 1.43 2.63 1.29
N TRP A 22 1.51 3.38 2.40
CA TRP A 22 0.96 2.93 3.68
C TRP A 22 -0.56 2.82 3.66
N LEU A 23 -1.29 3.59 2.85
CA LEU A 23 -2.74 3.41 2.68
C LEU A 23 -3.07 2.05 2.07
N LEU A 24 -2.33 1.63 1.05
CA LEU A 24 -2.47 0.31 0.44
C LEU A 24 -2.17 -0.80 1.44
N ILE A 25 -1.02 -0.73 2.13
CA ILE A 25 -0.64 -1.72 3.16
C ILE A 25 -1.71 -1.82 4.25
N LEU A 26 -2.15 -0.69 4.82
CA LEU A 26 -3.16 -0.66 5.88
C LEU A 26 -4.51 -1.19 5.40
N SER A 27 -4.88 -0.92 4.15
CA SER A 27 -6.12 -1.43 3.56
C SER A 27 -6.08 -2.94 3.43
N LEU A 28 -4.97 -3.51 2.95
CA LEU A 28 -4.82 -4.96 2.85
C LEU A 28 -4.76 -5.63 4.23
N LEU A 29 -4.05 -5.05 5.20
CA LEU A 29 -4.06 -5.54 6.57
C LEU A 29 -5.48 -5.58 7.17
N LYS A 30 -6.28 -4.55 6.90
CA LYS A 30 -7.68 -4.50 7.34
C LYS A 30 -8.54 -5.59 6.68
N LEU A 31 -8.20 -5.99 5.45
CA LEU A 31 -8.86 -7.06 4.71
C LEU A 31 -8.29 -8.47 5.01
N GLY A 32 -7.37 -8.60 5.96
CA GLY A 32 -6.79 -9.89 6.35
C GLY A 32 -5.52 -10.28 5.58
N GLY A 33 -4.87 -9.32 4.92
CA GLY A 33 -3.64 -9.52 4.15
C GLY A 33 -3.86 -9.60 2.64
N SER A 34 -5.10 -9.62 2.17
CA SER A 34 -5.43 -9.68 0.74
C SER A 34 -6.73 -8.95 0.43
N GLY A 35 -6.88 -8.44 -0.78
CA GLY A 35 -8.12 -7.82 -1.25
C GLY A 35 -8.05 -7.41 -2.71
N THR A 36 -9.20 -7.12 -3.32
CA THR A 36 -9.25 -6.67 -4.72
C THR A 36 -8.95 -5.18 -4.83
N LYS A 37 -8.51 -4.73 -6.01
CA LYS A 37 -8.35 -3.30 -6.32
C LYS A 37 -9.61 -2.52 -5.94
N ALA A 38 -10.81 -3.00 -6.33
CA ALA A 38 -12.08 -2.36 -5.99
C ALA A 38 -12.33 -2.21 -4.48
N GLN A 39 -11.82 -3.12 -3.66
CA GLN A 39 -11.93 -3.05 -2.20
C GLN A 39 -10.96 -2.03 -1.59
N VAL A 40 -9.79 -1.82 -2.21
CA VAL A 40 -8.76 -0.89 -1.72
C VAL A 40 -9.00 0.54 -2.22
N MET A 41 -9.40 0.73 -3.47
CA MET A 41 -9.56 2.06 -4.09
C MET A 41 -10.40 3.08 -3.31
N PRO A 42 -11.47 2.70 -2.58
CA PRO A 42 -12.24 3.64 -1.79
C PRO A 42 -11.42 4.41 -0.74
N VAL A 43 -10.33 3.85 -0.23
CA VAL A 43 -9.44 4.56 0.72
C VAL A 43 -8.72 5.72 0.03
N TYR A 44 -8.18 5.51 -1.16
CA TYR A 44 -7.53 6.57 -1.93
C TYR A 44 -8.52 7.69 -2.29
N ARG A 45 -9.75 7.35 -2.67
CA ARG A 45 -10.78 8.38 -2.96
C ARG A 45 -11.08 9.24 -1.73
N LYS A 46 -11.11 8.64 -0.53
CA LYS A 46 -11.34 9.36 0.73
C LYS A 46 -10.21 10.31 1.09
N GLU A 47 -8.98 9.98 0.72
CA GLU A 47 -7.79 10.80 0.94
C GLU A 47 -7.62 11.91 -0.11
N GLY A 48 -8.61 12.11 -0.99
CA GLY A 48 -8.67 13.24 -1.91
C GLY A 48 -7.95 13.04 -3.23
N PHE A 49 -7.55 11.81 -3.57
CA PHE A 49 -6.97 11.52 -4.89
C PHE A 49 -8.00 11.76 -6.00
N SER A 50 -7.58 12.51 -7.03
CA SER A 50 -8.41 12.81 -8.21
C SER A 50 -8.78 11.52 -8.96
N PRO A 51 -10.04 11.35 -9.39
CA PRO A 51 -10.47 10.19 -10.19
C PRO A 51 -9.63 9.94 -11.45
N HIS A 52 -9.03 10.98 -12.02
CA HIS A 52 -8.21 10.87 -13.24
C HIS A 52 -6.77 10.43 -12.98
N ALA A 53 -6.27 10.60 -11.75
CA ALA A 53 -4.90 10.28 -11.37
C ALA A 53 -4.82 9.04 -10.48
N ILE A 54 -5.91 8.68 -9.83
CA ILE A 54 -5.94 7.66 -8.77
C ILE A 54 -5.49 6.28 -9.26
N ASP A 55 -5.84 5.90 -10.49
CA ASP A 55 -5.43 4.63 -11.07
C ASP A 55 -3.91 4.60 -11.34
N ASN A 56 -3.35 5.70 -11.84
CA ASN A 56 -1.91 5.82 -12.07
C ASN A 56 -1.12 5.85 -10.76
N VAL A 57 -1.64 6.53 -9.73
CA VAL A 57 -1.05 6.51 -8.38
C VAL A 57 -1.07 5.09 -7.83
N PHE A 58 -2.22 4.42 -7.92
CA PHE A 58 -2.35 3.05 -7.42
C PHE A 58 -1.40 2.07 -8.12
N ALA A 59 -1.27 2.17 -9.45
CA ALA A 59 -0.32 1.36 -10.21
C ALA A 59 1.14 1.64 -9.78
N THR A 60 1.51 2.91 -9.67
CA THR A 60 2.84 3.33 -9.17
C THR A 60 3.10 2.80 -7.76
N ASP A 61 2.12 2.86 -6.87
CA ASP A 61 2.25 2.40 -5.49
C ASP A 61 2.53 0.89 -5.43
N ILE A 62 1.91 0.10 -6.30
CA ILE A 62 2.17 -1.35 -6.41
C ILE A 62 3.58 -1.58 -6.93
N GLU A 63 3.98 -0.87 -8.00
CA GLU A 63 5.33 -0.99 -8.55
C GLU A 63 6.42 -0.62 -7.54
N ASP A 64 6.20 0.46 -6.79
CA ASP A 64 7.10 0.92 -5.73
C ASP A 64 7.15 -0.03 -4.52
N LEU A 65 6.04 -0.70 -4.22
CA LEU A 65 5.99 -1.70 -3.15
C LEU A 65 6.64 -3.03 -3.55
N GLY A 66 6.91 -3.27 -4.83
CA GLY A 66 7.73 -4.40 -5.30
C GLY A 66 7.36 -5.72 -4.63
N GLU A 67 8.34 -6.38 -4.02
CA GLU A 67 8.16 -7.69 -3.35
C GLU A 67 7.22 -7.67 -2.13
N ALA A 68 6.82 -6.49 -1.62
CA ALA A 68 5.85 -6.42 -0.52
C ALA A 68 4.41 -6.71 -0.95
N ILE A 69 4.11 -6.56 -2.25
CA ILE A 69 2.78 -6.77 -2.83
C ILE A 69 2.86 -7.73 -4.02
N GLU A 70 2.08 -8.79 -3.95
CA GLU A 70 1.84 -9.68 -5.08
C GLU A 70 0.49 -9.35 -5.70
N VAL A 71 0.42 -9.34 -7.03
CA VAL A 71 -0.83 -9.10 -7.78
C VAL A 71 -1.14 -10.34 -8.60
N ASP A 72 -2.34 -10.89 -8.41
CA ASP A 72 -2.83 -12.00 -9.23
C ASP A 72 -2.94 -11.58 -10.70
N GLY A 73 -2.28 -12.35 -11.59
CA GLY A 73 -2.17 -12.02 -13.01
C GLY A 73 -1.16 -10.90 -13.36
N GLY A 74 -0.42 -10.38 -12.37
CA GLY A 74 0.64 -9.39 -12.56
C GLY A 74 0.17 -7.93 -12.64
N ILE A 75 1.14 -7.01 -12.66
CA ILE A 75 0.90 -5.56 -12.50
C ILE A 75 0.42 -4.88 -13.80
N HIS A 76 0.72 -5.46 -14.97
CA HIS A 76 0.46 -4.81 -16.26
C HIS A 76 -1.00 -4.85 -16.73
N ASN A 77 -1.86 -5.66 -16.10
CA ASN A 77 -3.28 -5.80 -16.45
C ASN A 77 -4.19 -5.62 -15.22
N LEU A 78 -3.92 -4.57 -14.42
CA LEU A 78 -4.71 -4.26 -13.24
C LEU A 78 -6.16 -3.90 -13.62
N SER A 79 -7.09 -4.74 -13.18
CA SER A 79 -8.52 -4.50 -13.23
C SER A 79 -9.07 -4.30 -11.82
N ASP A 80 -10.32 -3.85 -11.71
CA ASP A 80 -10.99 -3.70 -10.42
C ASP A 80 -11.12 -5.03 -9.65
N ASN A 81 -11.09 -6.15 -10.36
CA ASN A 81 -11.15 -7.50 -9.80
C ASN A 81 -9.78 -8.12 -9.52
N SER A 82 -8.68 -7.45 -9.90
CA SER A 82 -7.33 -7.94 -9.63
C SER A 82 -7.11 -8.02 -8.12
N THR A 83 -6.68 -9.18 -7.64
CA THR A 83 -6.46 -9.44 -6.23
C THR A 83 -5.02 -9.11 -5.87
N LEU A 84 -4.84 -8.36 -4.80
CA LEU A 84 -3.54 -8.00 -4.24
C LEU A 84 -3.33 -8.76 -2.94
N PHE A 85 -2.11 -9.21 -2.73
CA PHE A 85 -1.68 -9.94 -1.54
C PHE A 85 -0.49 -9.23 -0.91
N LEU A 86 -0.57 -9.03 0.39
CA LEU A 86 0.58 -8.62 1.18
C LEU A 86 1.51 -9.82 1.34
N THR A 87 2.82 -9.61 1.19
CA THR A 87 3.79 -10.68 1.38
C THR A 87 3.71 -11.33 2.77
N ASN A 88 3.95 -12.65 2.80
CA ASN A 88 4.03 -13.43 4.03
C ASN A 88 5.44 -13.47 4.64
N ASP A 89 6.41 -12.73 4.08
CA ASP A 89 7.76 -12.66 4.62
C ASP A 89 7.76 -12.16 6.09
N LEU A 90 8.37 -12.95 6.97
CA LEU A 90 8.39 -12.69 8.41
C LEU A 90 9.12 -11.39 8.78
N ARG A 91 10.11 -10.97 8.00
CA ARG A 91 10.84 -9.70 8.22
C ARG A 91 9.91 -8.53 7.96
N PHE A 92 9.16 -8.57 6.86
CA PHE A 92 8.20 -7.52 6.52
C PHE A 92 7.03 -7.46 7.50
N GLN A 93 6.51 -8.61 7.93
CA GLN A 93 5.47 -8.63 8.97
C GLN A 93 5.95 -8.02 10.29
N LYS A 94 7.20 -8.29 10.70
CA LYS A 94 7.81 -7.67 11.89
C LYS A 94 8.00 -6.16 11.70
N PHE A 95 8.45 -5.74 10.52
CA PHE A 95 8.58 -4.33 10.16
C PHE A 95 7.24 -3.60 10.27
N ILE A 96 6.19 -4.10 9.63
CA ILE A 96 4.83 -3.53 9.73
C ILE A 96 4.41 -3.41 11.19
N LYS A 97 4.52 -4.49 11.98
CA LYS A 97 4.12 -4.48 13.40
C LYS A 97 4.84 -3.40 14.20
N LYS A 98 6.12 -3.15 13.92
CA LYS A 98 6.92 -2.11 14.59
C LYS A 98 6.49 -0.69 14.17
N HIS A 99 6.11 -0.49 12.90
CA HIS A 99 5.88 0.84 12.32
C HIS A 99 4.39 1.27 12.35
N ILE A 100 3.45 0.32 12.34
CA ILE A 100 2.00 0.56 12.16
C ILE A 100 1.40 1.59 13.12
N LYS A 101 1.77 1.54 14.41
CA LYS A 101 1.23 2.46 15.42
C LYS A 101 1.65 3.91 15.13
N SER A 102 2.90 4.11 14.74
CA SER A 102 3.44 5.42 14.39
C SER A 102 2.76 5.97 13.13
N VAL A 103 2.66 5.13 12.10
CA VAL A 103 1.99 5.47 10.83
C VAL A 103 0.54 5.89 11.07
N VAL A 104 -0.26 5.07 11.75
CA VAL A 104 -1.68 5.37 12.05
C VAL A 104 -1.83 6.66 12.87
N SER A 105 -0.93 6.90 13.84
CA SER A 105 -0.95 8.13 14.63
C SER A 105 -0.69 9.38 13.77
N THR A 106 0.26 9.29 12.85
CA THR A 106 0.60 10.37 11.91
C THR A 106 -0.57 10.68 10.98
N PHE A 107 -1.23 9.66 10.44
CA PHE A 107 -2.44 9.82 9.62
C PHE A 107 -3.55 10.56 10.35
N LYS A 108 -3.91 10.11 11.55
CA LYS A 108 -4.96 10.75 12.36
C LYS A 108 -4.66 12.21 12.70
N THR A 109 -3.38 12.56 12.81
CA THR A 109 -2.95 13.93 13.08
C THR A 109 -3.06 14.79 11.82
N ARG A 110 -2.80 14.23 10.64
CA ARG A 110 -2.90 14.93 9.35
C ARG A 110 -4.36 15.26 8.99
N THR A 111 -5.32 14.39 9.29
CA THR A 111 -6.76 14.64 9.07
C THR A 111 -7.34 15.72 9.99
N ARG A 112 -6.64 16.09 11.07
CA ARG A 112 -7.10 17.09 12.05
C ARG A 112 -6.63 18.52 11.77
N LYS A 113 -5.79 18.73 10.74
CA LYS A 113 -5.37 20.05 10.28
C LYS A 113 -6.10 20.40 9.00
#